data_AF-A0A7L0EUX4-F1
#
_entry.id   AF-A0A7L0EUX4-F1
#
_cell.length_a   1.000
_cell.length_b   1.000
_cell.length_c   1.000
_cell.angle_alpha   90.00
_cell.angle_beta   90.00
_cell.angle_gamma   90.00
#
_symmetry.space_group_name_H-M   'P 1'
#
loop_
_entity.id
_entity.type
_entity.pdbx_description
1 polymer ?
#
loop_
_entity_poly.entity_id
_entity_poly.type
_entity_poly.pdbx_seq_one_letter_code
_entity_poly.pdbx_strand_id
1 'polypeptide(L)'
;VPAPVSLPMPRLCHGVSSGSPLLQCVLTGDWINDLGSNMTIGEVDEKGVFSGFYNTSVKDTPNPIRISPPLGYKNLINKNGQPTFGFTINWNFRDFITVFVGQCFVDDTGEEFLRTKWLLRLHVNR
;
A
#
# COMPACT_ATOMS: atom_id res chain seq x y z
N VAL A 1 -2.38 -6.40 -22.10
CA VAL A 1 -1.96 -5.61 -20.93
C VAL A 1 -1.02 -6.50 -20.13
N PRO A 2 0.24 -6.11 -19.84
CA PRO A 2 1.09 -6.92 -18.97
C PRO A 2 0.34 -7.18 -17.66
N ALA A 3 0.38 -8.43 -17.17
CA ALA A 3 -0.33 -8.80 -15.97
C ALA A 3 0.13 -7.91 -14.81
N PRO A 4 -0.78 -7.47 -13.92
CA PRO A 4 -0.40 -6.74 -12.73
C PRO A 4 0.67 -7.51 -11.95
N VAL A 5 1.78 -6.86 -11.64
CA VAL A 5 2.91 -7.48 -10.94
C VAL A 5 2.55 -7.63 -9.46
N SER A 6 2.85 -8.81 -8.88
CA SER A 6 2.63 -9.04 -7.45
C SER A 6 3.72 -8.32 -6.65
N LEU A 7 3.32 -7.53 -5.66
CA LEU A 7 4.25 -6.93 -4.69
C LEU A 7 3.69 -7.16 -3.28
N PRO A 8 4.29 -8.08 -2.49
CA PRO A 8 4.01 -8.13 -1.07
C PRO A 8 4.57 -6.88 -0.38
N MET A 9 3.88 -6.43 0.67
CA MET A 9 4.35 -5.36 1.55
C MET A 9 4.23 -5.83 3.00
N PRO A 10 5.28 -6.39 3.61
CA PRO A 10 5.30 -6.65 5.05
C PRO A 10 5.15 -5.36 5.86
N ARG A 11 4.54 -5.50 7.04
CA ARG A 11 4.44 -4.42 8.02
C ARG A 11 5.81 -4.14 8.65
N LEU A 12 6.12 -2.87 8.88
CA LEU A 12 7.29 -2.48 9.65
C LEU A 12 6.97 -2.50 11.15
N CYS A 13 7.65 -3.36 11.90
CA CYS A 13 7.55 -3.42 13.35
C CYS A 13 8.49 -2.37 13.98
N HIS A 14 7.93 -1.28 14.51
CA HIS A 14 8.67 -0.39 15.39
C HIS A 14 8.69 -1.02 16.79
N GLY A 15 9.86 -1.50 17.23
CA GLY A 15 10.03 -2.37 18.40
C GLY A 15 9.18 -2.00 19.62
N VAL A 16 8.08 -2.74 19.83
CA VAL A 16 7.32 -2.79 21.08
C VAL A 16 6.89 -4.25 21.30
N SER A 17 7.14 -4.73 22.51
CA SER A 17 6.91 -6.08 23.00
C SER A 17 5.42 -6.47 23.04
N SER A 18 5.20 -7.77 22.86
CA SER A 18 3.96 -8.56 22.90
C SER A 18 3.01 -8.22 24.05
N GLY A 19 1.70 -8.11 23.77
CA GLY A 19 0.71 -8.05 24.86
C GLY A 19 -0.75 -7.74 24.53
N SER A 20 -1.16 -7.69 23.27
CA SER A 20 -2.60 -7.60 22.92
C SER A 20 -2.84 -8.43 21.66
N PRO A 21 -4.00 -9.09 21.50
CA PRO A 21 -4.40 -9.58 20.19
C PRO A 21 -4.56 -8.33 19.32
N LEU A 22 -3.48 -7.94 18.65
CA LEU A 22 -3.50 -6.86 17.69
C LEU A 22 -4.66 -7.16 16.74
N LEU A 23 -5.50 -6.18 16.48
CA LEU A 23 -6.45 -6.27 15.38
C LEU A 23 -5.62 -6.58 14.13
N GLN A 24 -5.66 -7.83 13.71
CA GLN A 24 -4.95 -8.32 12.54
C GLN A 24 -5.60 -7.69 11.29
N CYS A 25 -4.75 -7.37 10.33
CA CYS A 25 -5.04 -6.63 9.13
C CYS A 25 -5.63 -5.24 9.31
N VAL A 26 -5.07 -4.47 10.24
CA VAL A 26 -5.25 -3.01 10.30
C VAL A 26 -4.27 -2.34 9.33
N LEU A 27 -4.81 -1.71 8.28
CA LEU A 27 -4.00 -1.05 7.25
C LEU A 27 -3.18 0.14 7.79
N THR A 28 -3.69 0.86 8.80
CA THR A 28 -3.01 2.02 9.41
C THR A 28 -1.63 1.64 9.95
N GLY A 29 -0.56 2.21 9.40
CA GLY A 29 0.81 1.93 9.83
C GLY A 29 1.80 2.00 8.68
N ASP A 30 3.01 1.52 8.96
CA ASP A 30 4.13 1.55 8.03
C ASP A 30 4.34 0.20 7.37
N TRP A 31 4.60 0.25 6.07
CA TRP A 31 4.74 -0.90 5.18
C TRP A 31 5.93 -0.70 4.27
N ILE A 32 6.65 -1.78 3.97
CA ILE A 32 7.75 -1.78 3.01
C ILE A 32 7.49 -2.86 1.98
N ASN A 33 7.77 -2.62 0.70
CA ASN A 33 7.70 -3.65 -0.33
C ASN A 33 9.08 -4.23 -0.67
N ASP A 34 9.11 -5.32 -1.44
CA ASP A 34 10.35 -6.00 -1.85
C ASP A 34 11.29 -5.14 -2.71
N LEU A 35 10.80 -4.02 -3.26
CA LEU A 35 11.62 -3.04 -3.98
C LEU A 35 12.21 -1.97 -3.04
N GLY A 36 11.95 -2.07 -1.73
CA GLY A 36 12.35 -1.12 -0.71
C GLY A 36 11.52 0.18 -0.69
N SER A 37 10.37 0.23 -1.38
CA SER A 37 9.48 1.40 -1.31
C SER A 37 8.71 1.37 0.00
N ASN A 38 8.65 2.53 0.67
CA ASN A 38 7.97 2.69 1.95
C ASN A 38 6.61 3.35 1.77
N MET A 39 5.62 2.88 2.52
CA MET A 39 4.29 3.43 2.56
C MET A 39 3.83 3.56 4.00
N THR A 40 3.37 4.75 4.37
CA THR A 40 2.65 4.97 5.63
C THR A 40 1.19 5.18 5.29
N ILE A 41 0.30 4.35 5.82
CA ILE A 41 -1.15 4.53 5.74
C ILE A 41 -1.59 5.19 7.05
N GLY A 42 -2.28 6.33 6.94
CA GLY A 42 -2.89 7.02 8.07
C GLY A 42 -4.14 6.31 8.57
N GLU A 43 -4.91 7.00 9.43
CA GLU A 43 -6.18 6.46 9.90
C GLU A 43 -7.14 6.15 8.75
N VAL A 44 -7.78 4.98 8.82
CA VAL A 44 -8.84 4.57 7.91
C VAL A 44 -10.17 5.04 8.51
N ASP A 45 -10.91 5.87 7.79
CA ASP A 45 -12.17 6.42 8.29
C ASP A 45 -13.31 5.38 8.31
N GLU A 46 -14.46 5.79 8.83
CA GLU A 46 -15.68 4.95 8.92
C GLU A 46 -16.21 4.47 7.55
N LYS A 47 -15.85 5.16 6.46
CA LYS A 47 -16.21 4.82 5.08
C LYS A 47 -15.13 3.97 4.40
N GLY A 48 -14.08 3.63 5.13
CA GLY A 48 -12.94 2.87 4.63
C GLY A 48 -11.93 3.70 3.86
N VAL A 49 -12.11 5.03 3.76
CA VAL A 49 -11.18 5.93 3.07
C VAL A 49 -9.89 6.01 3.86
N PHE A 50 -8.76 6.02 3.17
CA PHE A 50 -7.47 6.30 3.78
C PHE A 50 -6.59 7.11 2.85
N SER A 51 -5.65 7.83 3.47
CA SER A 51 -4.55 8.53 2.81
C SER A 51 -3.24 8.23 3.53
N GLY A 52 -2.15 8.88 3.14
CA GLY A 52 -0.87 8.78 3.82
C GLY A 52 0.30 9.26 2.99
N PHE A 53 1.39 8.50 2.99
CA PHE A 53 2.61 8.82 2.27
C PHE A 53 3.14 7.58 1.54
N TYR A 54 3.55 7.77 0.29
CA TYR A 54 4.26 6.76 -0.47
C TYR A 54 5.60 7.31 -0.95
N ASN A 55 6.68 6.60 -0.61
CA ASN A 55 8.04 6.90 -1.02
C ASN A 55 8.58 5.71 -1.82
N THR A 56 8.65 5.87 -3.15
CA THR A 56 9.16 4.80 -4.01
C THR A 56 10.68 4.77 -4.02
N SER A 57 11.25 3.58 -4.04
CA SER A 57 12.71 3.36 -4.15
C SER A 57 13.17 3.15 -5.59
N VAL A 58 12.24 3.12 -6.55
CA VAL A 58 12.52 2.92 -7.98
C VAL A 58 11.87 4.01 -8.81
N LYS A 59 12.52 4.42 -9.90
CA LYS A 59 11.97 5.40 -10.84
C LYS A 59 12.42 5.10 -12.26
N ASP A 60 11.53 5.33 -13.22
CA ASP A 60 11.84 5.32 -14.65
C ASP A 60 11.82 6.74 -15.22
N THR A 61 12.50 7.66 -14.53
CA THR A 61 12.58 9.09 -14.89
C THR A 61 13.83 9.73 -14.29
N PRO A 62 14.43 10.74 -14.97
CA PRO A 62 15.52 11.51 -14.38
C PRO A 62 15.07 12.35 -13.17
N ASN A 63 13.78 12.72 -13.09
CA ASN A 63 13.26 13.61 -12.04
C ASN A 63 13.52 13.03 -10.64
N PRO A 64 13.89 13.85 -9.65
CA PRO A 64 14.10 13.37 -8.29
C PRO A 64 12.80 12.78 -7.72
N ILE A 65 12.90 11.66 -7.00
CA ILE A 65 11.76 11.07 -6.31
C ILE A 65 11.21 12.09 -5.29
N ARG A 66 9.89 12.19 -5.25
CA ARG A 66 9.16 12.97 -4.24
C ARG A 66 8.09 12.09 -3.62
N ILE A 67 7.95 12.23 -2.30
CA ILE A 67 6.86 11.59 -1.56
C ILE A 67 5.53 11.99 -2.21
N SER A 68 4.68 11.00 -2.47
CA SER A 68 3.40 11.17 -3.14
C SER A 68 2.29 10.56 -2.29
N PRO A 69 1.17 11.26 -2.06
CA PRO A 69 0.11 10.76 -1.20
C PRO A 69 -0.72 9.68 -1.92
N PRO A 70 -0.89 8.47 -1.34
CA PRO A 70 -1.92 7.55 -1.78
C PRO A 70 -3.29 8.06 -1.33
N LEU A 71 -4.33 7.77 -2.12
CA LEU A 71 -5.72 7.89 -1.70
C LEU A 71 -6.44 6.59 -2.06
N GLY A 72 -7.09 5.96 -1.08
CA GLY A 72 -7.64 4.63 -1.24
C GLY A 72 -8.84 4.33 -0.37
N TYR A 73 -9.35 3.11 -0.55
CA TYR A 73 -10.46 2.54 0.17
C TYR A 73 -10.15 1.12 0.62
N LYS A 74 -10.55 0.80 1.84
CA LYS A 74 -10.61 -0.55 2.39
C LYS A 74 -12.03 -1.07 2.29
N ASN A 75 -12.20 -2.32 1.89
CA ASN A 75 -13.50 -2.99 1.94
C ASN A 75 -13.94 -3.15 3.41
N LEU A 76 -15.12 -2.63 3.72
CA LEU A 76 -15.71 -2.68 5.07
C LEU A 76 -16.33 -4.05 5.39
N ILE A 77 -16.64 -4.85 4.37
CA ILE A 77 -17.17 -6.21 4.53
C ILE A 77 -16.01 -7.13 4.89
N ASN A 78 -15.65 -7.19 6.17
CA ASN A 78 -14.52 -7.96 6.67
C ASN A 78 -14.94 -9.34 7.21
N LYS A 79 -15.49 -10.21 6.35
CA LYS A 79 -16.03 -11.51 6.78
C LYS A 79 -15.00 -12.43 7.48
N ASN A 80 -13.71 -12.29 7.14
CA ASN A 80 -12.65 -13.22 7.56
C ASN A 80 -11.46 -12.52 8.24
N GLY A 81 -11.60 -11.24 8.64
CA GLY A 81 -10.49 -10.48 9.22
C GLY A 81 -9.45 -9.97 8.21
N GLN A 82 -9.51 -10.37 6.93
CA GLN A 82 -8.52 -10.09 5.88
C GLN A 82 -9.12 -9.24 4.74
N PRO A 83 -9.27 -7.91 4.93
CA PRO A 83 -9.97 -7.04 4.00
C PRO A 83 -9.20 -6.86 2.69
N THR A 84 -9.96 -6.74 1.59
CA THR A 84 -9.44 -6.22 0.33
C THR A 84 -9.36 -4.69 0.39
N PHE A 85 -8.48 -4.10 -0.40
CA PHE A 85 -8.32 -2.65 -0.49
C PHE A 85 -7.77 -2.24 -1.86
N GLY A 86 -7.84 -0.95 -2.15
CA GLY A 86 -7.17 -0.36 -3.30
C GLY A 86 -6.85 1.10 -3.07
N PHE A 87 -5.80 1.60 -3.70
CA PHE A 87 -5.38 3.00 -3.61
C PHE A 87 -4.75 3.48 -4.91
N THR A 88 -4.77 4.79 -5.09
CA THR A 88 -4.20 5.49 -6.23
C THR A 88 -3.10 6.43 -5.76
N ILE A 89 -1.99 6.49 -6.49
CA ILE A 89 -0.92 7.46 -6.30
C ILE A 89 -0.86 8.35 -7.53
N ASN A 90 -1.16 9.62 -7.34
CA ASN A 90 -0.80 10.67 -8.29
C ASN A 90 0.60 11.18 -7.94
N TRP A 91 1.56 11.02 -8.85
CA TRP A 91 2.96 11.21 -8.51
C TRP A 91 3.39 12.67 -8.55
N ASN A 92 3.98 13.16 -7.46
CA ASN A 92 4.36 14.57 -7.28
C ASN A 92 5.60 15.02 -8.09
N PHE A 93 6.15 14.14 -8.92
CA PHE A 93 7.39 14.39 -9.66
C PHE A 93 7.31 14.07 -11.14
N ARG A 94 6.18 13.55 -11.66
CA ARG A 94 5.97 13.29 -13.10
C ARG A 94 4.50 12.99 -13.41
N ASP A 95 4.12 13.21 -14.67
CA ASP A 95 2.80 12.91 -15.23
C ASP A 95 2.57 11.41 -15.48
N PHE A 96 2.54 10.63 -14.40
CA PHE A 96 2.04 9.27 -14.45
C PHE A 96 1.22 9.00 -13.19
N ILE A 97 0.45 7.92 -13.20
CA ILE A 97 -0.40 7.49 -12.08
C ILE A 97 -0.22 6.00 -11.85
N THR A 98 -0.20 5.58 -10.59
CA THR A 98 -0.18 4.15 -10.25
C THR A 98 -1.39 3.80 -9.41
N VAL A 99 -2.06 2.71 -9.74
CA VAL A 99 -3.10 2.13 -8.90
C VAL A 99 -2.61 0.81 -8.32
N PHE A 100 -2.94 0.58 -7.06
CA PHE A 100 -2.70 -0.67 -6.35
C PHE A 100 -4.06 -1.24 -5.93
N VAL A 101 -4.20 -2.56 -6.05
CA VAL A 101 -5.30 -3.33 -5.47
C VAL A 101 -4.72 -4.54 -4.76
N GLY A 102 -5.28 -4.91 -3.62
CA GLY A 102 -4.71 -5.98 -2.82
C GLY A 102 -5.60 -6.48 -1.71
N GLN A 103 -5.01 -7.34 -0.91
CA GLN A 103 -5.62 -7.90 0.28
C GLN A 103 -4.55 -8.04 1.36
N CYS A 104 -4.92 -7.74 2.60
CA CYS A 104 -4.06 -8.03 3.74
C CYS A 104 -4.23 -9.49 4.14
N PHE A 105 -3.11 -10.14 4.46
CA PHE A 105 -3.05 -11.50 4.96
C PHE A 105 -2.27 -11.53 6.27
N VAL A 106 -2.57 -12.54 7.09
CA VAL A 106 -1.76 -12.94 8.23
C VAL A 106 -1.32 -14.38 8.00
N ASP A 107 -0.03 -14.65 8.15
CA ASP A 107 0.49 -16.01 8.01
C ASP A 107 0.38 -16.85 9.29
N ASP A 108 0.85 -18.09 9.22
CA ASP A 108 0.82 -19.04 10.33
C ASP A 108 1.71 -18.61 11.52
N THR A 109 2.62 -17.66 11.31
CA THR A 109 3.48 -17.07 12.36
C THR A 109 2.86 -15.84 13.02
N GLY A 110 1.76 -15.33 12.46
CA GLY A 110 1.08 -14.11 12.90
C GLY A 110 1.63 -12.85 12.25
N GLU A 111 2.50 -12.95 11.23
CA GLU A 111 3.04 -11.79 10.52
C GLU A 111 2.05 -11.28 9.47
N GLU A 112 1.89 -9.95 9.43
CA GLU A 112 0.99 -9.26 8.51
C GLU A 112 1.72 -8.84 7.23
N PHE A 113 1.08 -9.09 6.08
CA PHE A 113 1.57 -8.58 4.80
C PHE A 113 0.43 -8.20 3.85
N LEU A 114 0.68 -7.16 3.06
CA LEU A 114 -0.22 -6.71 2.00
C LEU A 114 0.18 -7.38 0.69
N ARG A 115 -0.63 -8.30 0.15
CA ARG A 115 -0.41 -8.81 -1.20
C ARG A 115 -1.10 -7.90 -2.20
N THR A 116 -0.31 -7.16 -2.98
CA THR A 116 -0.82 -6.19 -3.93
C THR A 116 -0.51 -6.54 -5.38
N LYS A 117 -1.33 -6.01 -6.26
CA LYS A 117 -1.16 -5.92 -7.70
C LYS A 117 -1.21 -4.45 -8.09
N TRP A 118 -0.43 -4.05 -9.09
CA TRP A 118 -0.39 -2.66 -9.53
C TRP A 118 -0.38 -2.49 -11.04
N LEU A 119 -0.84 -1.31 -11.46
CA LEU A 119 -0.78 -0.82 -12.83
C LEU A 119 -0.23 0.60 -12.83
N LEU A 120 0.81 0.84 -13.61
CA LEU A 120 1.37 2.15 -13.88
C LEU A 120 0.84 2.65 -15.24
N ARG A 121 0.29 3.86 -15.26
CA ARG A 121 -0.13 4.53 -16.49
C ARG A 121 0.71 5.77 -16.72
N LEU A 122 1.55 5.73 -17.76
CA LEU A 122 2.27 6.89 -18.27
C LEU A 122 1.32 7.82 -19.03
N HIS A 123 1.54 9.13 -18.90
CA HIS A 123 1.04 10.08 -19.88
C HIS A 123 1.69 9.82 -21.25
N VAL A 124 0.90 9.85 -22.31
CA VAL A 124 1.37 9.74 -23.69
C VAL A 124 0.78 10.89 -24.49
N ASN A 125 1.63 11.58 -25.23
CA ASN A 125 1.18 12.59 -26.19
C ASN A 125 0.42 11.92 -27.33
N ARG A 126 -0.59 12.60 -27.87
CA ARG A 126 -1.39 12.12 -28.99
C ARG A 126 -0.69 12.36 -30.32
#